data_AF-A0A3M7EGS5-F1
#
_entry.id   AF-A0A3M7EGS5-F1
#
_cell.length_a   1.000
_cell.length_b   1.000
_cell.length_c   1.000
_cell.angle_alpha   90.00
_cell.angle_beta   90.00
_cell.angle_gamma   90.00
#
_symmetry.space_group_name_H-M   'P 1'
#
loop_
_entity.id
_entity.type
_entity.pdbx_description
1 polymer ?
#
loop_
_entity_poly.entity_id
_entity_poly.type
_entity_poly.pdbx_seq_one_letter_code
_entity_poly.pdbx_strand_id
1 'polypeptide(L)'
;MRNQIGSLLRPAWLLQARSSLSSPSQMYEVTNDIQIQQAETQAIQEAVQKQLELNIRPICSGEYSRHIFYGGFFEKLEGMTPQPALPIPEAFRSDFPTTTGLAAKLGARTRAAVVCTGPIRWRESAYLPEWEAMTSALPEREMWKEAKMTLPAPSYQHMQLAPGTAFTAGSGYATDAAYFAALGEAYVREIEALYAAGCRQIAIDDPHLTYFCSRQFLGGCEKDETDPDALLDLYLEAHNRFLSTRPGIDLHMGMHLCRGNMSGSTHWVTGSYDRIAEKLFTWTQYETYYLEFDDEERDGGFECLRFLPRGKNVVLGLVSTKQAELEDPEGLRTKIDQAAQCVAEGQGVSKEQALDCLALSPQCGFSSSSLAGGKEMTMERMWEKLALGLNRIGKLRPIDGDTALLGQRAHHIRIPHTTATRSEHLVQNAQDTRFEILLPLPLRRRRPLGQESHIDETGAGIRRGLLERGLDEADGLVDIGLGDFGREAHFGVGFGEADHAFQLPRRGCDAALGGADVLAELAHRDVGAHEGRGGGWRDLWVDVLSCVGDVGGHEFDGLRIGEVSIIGDWGGGFLLDLQMTYQDFFS
;
A
#
# COMPACT_ATOMS: atom_id res chain seq x y z
N MET A 1 -4.59 -8.02 -9.29
CA MET A 1 -4.13 -8.17 -7.88
C MET A 1 -5.34 -8.17 -6.94
N ARG A 2 -5.23 -8.68 -5.69
CA ARG A 2 -6.31 -8.53 -4.67
C ARG A 2 -6.23 -7.14 -4.03
N ASN A 3 -7.38 -6.56 -3.69
CA ASN A 3 -7.50 -5.29 -2.97
C ASN A 3 -8.74 -5.31 -2.06
N GLN A 4 -8.90 -4.28 -1.24
CA GLN A 4 -10.10 -4.06 -0.43
C GLN A 4 -10.38 -2.58 -0.25
N ILE A 5 -11.58 -2.23 0.22
CA ILE A 5 -12.02 -0.83 0.33
C ILE A 5 -11.50 -0.16 1.59
N GLY A 6 -11.84 -0.66 2.78
CA GLY A 6 -11.49 -0.04 4.05
C GLY A 6 -12.22 -0.68 5.22
N SER A 7 -13.51 -0.35 5.38
CA SER A 7 -14.32 -0.83 6.50
C SER A 7 -14.55 -2.34 6.55
N LEU A 8 -14.51 -2.87 7.77
CA LEU A 8 -14.74 -4.27 8.12
C LEU A 8 -15.94 -4.39 9.07
N LEU A 9 -16.56 -5.56 9.15
CA LEU A 9 -17.53 -5.87 10.20
C LEU A 9 -16.87 -5.74 11.58
N ARG A 10 -17.56 -5.09 12.51
CA ARG A 10 -17.04 -4.84 13.85
C ARG A 10 -17.30 -6.03 14.77
N PRO A 11 -16.32 -6.48 15.58
CA PRO A 11 -16.56 -7.47 16.63
C PRO A 11 -17.67 -7.02 17.59
N ALA A 12 -18.48 -7.96 18.08
CA ALA A 12 -19.61 -7.65 18.96
C ALA A 12 -19.20 -6.90 20.24
N TRP A 13 -18.03 -7.22 20.80
CA TRP A 13 -17.51 -6.56 21.99
C TRP A 13 -17.11 -5.10 21.73
N LEU A 14 -16.64 -4.77 20.52
CA LEU A 14 -16.35 -3.39 20.13
C LEU A 14 -17.66 -2.59 19.99
N LEU A 15 -18.68 -3.19 19.39
CA LEU A 15 -20.01 -2.56 19.29
C LEU A 15 -20.61 -2.29 20.67
N GLN A 16 -20.42 -3.23 21.61
CA GLN A 16 -20.85 -3.04 22.99
C GLN A 16 -20.10 -1.89 23.69
N ALA A 17 -18.77 -1.82 23.53
CA ALA A 17 -17.95 -0.74 24.06
C ALA A 17 -18.37 0.63 23.50
N ARG A 18 -18.78 0.68 22.21
CA ARG A 18 -19.23 1.89 21.52
C ARG A 18 -20.73 2.15 21.61
N SER A 19 -21.48 1.38 22.40
CA SER A 19 -22.94 1.45 22.44
C SER A 19 -23.49 2.83 22.83
N SER A 20 -22.76 3.59 23.65
CA SER A 20 -23.09 4.98 24.01
C SER A 20 -23.00 5.98 22.85
N LEU A 21 -22.35 5.60 21.74
CA LEU A 21 -22.13 6.42 20.54
C LEU A 21 -22.96 5.93 19.34
N SER A 22 -23.95 5.08 19.59
CA SER A 22 -24.70 4.38 18.54
C SER A 22 -25.90 5.16 17.99
N SER A 23 -26.27 6.30 18.57
CA SER A 23 -27.38 7.12 18.07
C SER A 23 -27.00 7.87 16.79
N PRO A 24 -27.86 7.92 15.76
CA PRO A 24 -27.66 8.77 14.59
C PRO A 24 -27.47 10.26 14.92
N SER A 25 -28.03 10.75 16.03
CA SER A 25 -27.84 12.14 16.47
C SER A 25 -26.44 12.40 17.06
N GLN A 26 -25.70 11.34 17.37
CA GLN A 26 -24.38 11.39 18.01
C GLN A 26 -23.26 10.93 17.07
N MET A 27 -23.52 10.77 15.77
CA MET A 27 -22.53 10.26 14.81
C MET A 27 -21.29 11.15 14.64
N TYR A 28 -21.37 12.42 15.06
CA TYR A 28 -20.28 13.40 15.07
C TYR A 28 -19.77 13.72 16.49
N GLU A 29 -20.24 12.99 17.52
CA GLU A 29 -19.72 13.19 18.87
C GLU A 29 -18.30 12.62 18.96
N VAL A 30 -17.34 13.48 19.29
CA VAL A 30 -15.97 13.08 19.58
C VAL A 30 -15.91 12.56 21.02
N THR A 31 -15.62 11.28 21.18
CA THR A 31 -15.37 10.69 22.51
C THR A 31 -13.89 10.75 22.87
N ASN A 32 -13.60 11.12 24.12
CA ASN A 32 -12.27 10.99 24.74
C ASN A 32 -12.25 9.88 25.81
N ASP A 33 -13.20 8.94 25.73
CA ASP A 33 -13.24 7.82 26.65
C ASP A 33 -12.10 6.84 26.37
N ILE A 34 -11.17 6.77 27.33
CA ILE A 34 -9.97 5.92 27.27
C ILE A 34 -10.35 4.44 27.10
N GLN A 35 -11.45 3.97 27.70
CA GLN A 35 -11.88 2.58 27.56
C GLN A 35 -12.34 2.28 26.13
N ILE A 36 -13.02 3.23 25.49
CA ILE A 36 -13.43 3.11 24.09
C ILE A 36 -12.19 3.13 23.18
N GLN A 37 -11.25 4.05 23.41
CA GLN A 37 -10.00 4.13 22.63
C GLN A 37 -9.15 2.87 22.74
N GLN A 38 -9.07 2.26 23.93
CA GLN A 38 -8.39 0.98 24.15
C GLN A 38 -9.08 -0.16 23.39
N ALA A 39 -10.41 -0.22 23.45
CA ALA A 39 -11.20 -1.21 22.72
C ALA A 39 -11.02 -1.08 21.19
N GLU A 40 -11.03 0.15 20.67
CA GLU A 40 -10.78 0.43 19.24
C GLU A 40 -9.38 0.00 18.82
N THR A 41 -8.37 0.38 19.60
CA THR A 41 -6.97 0.03 19.32
C THR A 41 -6.81 -1.48 19.29
N GLN A 42 -7.34 -2.19 20.28
CA GLN A 42 -7.31 -3.66 20.32
C GLN A 42 -7.98 -4.26 19.07
N ALA A 43 -9.17 -3.76 18.69
CA ALA A 43 -9.90 -4.29 17.54
C ALA A 43 -9.13 -4.08 16.22
N ILE A 44 -8.51 -2.91 16.07
CA ILE A 44 -7.66 -2.58 14.91
C ILE A 44 -6.48 -3.55 14.84
N GLN A 45 -5.78 -3.76 15.96
CA GLN A 45 -4.63 -4.66 16.02
C GLN A 45 -5.03 -6.11 15.69
N GLU A 46 -6.16 -6.60 16.21
CA GLU A 46 -6.69 -7.93 15.89
C GLU A 46 -7.05 -8.06 14.40
N ALA A 47 -7.65 -7.03 13.80
CA ALA A 47 -7.93 -7.02 12.36
C ALA A 47 -6.66 -7.00 11.52
N VAL A 48 -5.62 -6.27 11.93
CA VAL A 48 -4.30 -6.27 11.26
C VAL A 48 -3.70 -7.67 11.29
N GLN A 49 -3.66 -8.33 12.45
CA GLN A 49 -3.17 -9.71 12.55
C GLN A 49 -3.95 -10.65 11.64
N LYS A 50 -5.27 -10.53 11.60
CA LYS A 50 -6.09 -11.40 10.74
C LYS A 50 -5.81 -11.19 9.25
N GLN A 51 -5.59 -9.96 8.82
CA GLN A 51 -5.22 -9.65 7.44
C GLN A 51 -3.82 -10.16 7.10
N LEU A 52 -2.87 -10.13 8.05
CA LEU A 52 -1.54 -10.71 7.88
C LEU A 52 -1.62 -12.24 7.73
N GLU A 53 -2.34 -12.92 8.63
CA GLU A 53 -2.57 -14.38 8.59
C GLU A 53 -3.14 -14.84 7.25
N LEU A 54 -4.08 -14.09 6.70
CA LEU A 54 -4.78 -14.42 5.45
C LEU A 54 -4.10 -13.85 4.19
N ASN A 55 -2.97 -13.15 4.36
CA ASN A 55 -2.25 -12.47 3.29
C ASN A 55 -3.17 -11.52 2.47
N ILE A 56 -4.04 -10.79 3.16
CA ILE A 56 -4.94 -9.77 2.59
C ILE A 56 -4.16 -8.46 2.49
N ARG A 57 -4.26 -7.79 1.34
CA ARG A 57 -3.63 -6.49 1.05
C ARG A 57 -4.58 -5.59 0.24
N PRO A 58 -4.46 -4.25 0.36
CA PRO A 58 -3.69 -3.51 1.37
C PRO A 58 -4.23 -3.80 2.78
N ILE A 59 -3.45 -3.54 3.83
CA ILE A 59 -3.90 -3.68 5.22
C ILE A 59 -4.72 -2.44 5.60
N CYS A 60 -5.91 -2.65 6.17
CA CYS A 60 -6.80 -1.59 6.61
C CYS A 60 -7.11 -1.71 8.10
N SER A 61 -7.47 -0.61 8.75
CA SER A 61 -7.91 -0.57 10.16
C SER A 61 -9.31 -1.16 10.40
N GLY A 62 -10.08 -1.36 9.32
CA GLY A 62 -11.50 -1.67 9.39
C GLY A 62 -12.40 -0.48 9.77
N GLU A 63 -11.84 0.74 9.89
CA GLU A 63 -12.53 1.96 10.32
C GLU A 63 -13.19 1.82 11.71
N TYR A 64 -12.61 1.00 12.58
CA TYR A 64 -13.20 0.63 13.87
C TYR A 64 -13.32 1.76 14.89
N SER A 65 -12.46 2.77 14.78
CA SER A 65 -12.53 4.01 15.58
C SER A 65 -13.65 4.96 15.13
N ARG A 66 -14.29 4.68 14.00
CA ARG A 66 -15.31 5.55 13.39
C ARG A 66 -16.71 4.99 13.58
N HIS A 67 -17.69 5.87 13.82
CA HIS A 67 -19.10 5.49 13.82
C HIS A 67 -19.62 5.26 12.39
N ILE A 68 -19.16 6.10 11.47
CA ILE A 68 -19.48 6.10 10.04
C ILE A 68 -18.21 6.47 9.27
N PHE A 69 -18.07 6.05 8.02
CA PHE A 69 -16.79 6.14 7.29
C PHE A 69 -16.20 7.56 7.22
N TYR A 70 -17.06 8.59 7.16
CA TYR A 70 -16.68 10.01 7.16
C TYR A 70 -16.57 10.66 8.54
N GLY A 71 -16.87 9.92 9.61
CA GLY A 71 -16.81 10.41 10.97
C GLY A 71 -15.38 10.74 11.39
N GLY A 72 -15.25 11.73 12.25
CA GLY A 72 -14.01 12.21 12.84
C GLY A 72 -13.33 13.35 12.09
N PHE A 73 -13.58 13.53 10.78
CA PHE A 73 -12.86 14.53 10.00
C PHE A 73 -13.47 15.93 10.12
N PHE A 74 -14.70 16.11 9.63
CA PHE A 74 -15.30 17.44 9.51
C PHE A 74 -15.52 18.12 10.86
N GLU A 75 -16.00 17.39 11.86
CA GLU A 75 -16.30 17.89 13.19
C GLU A 75 -15.07 18.28 14.02
N LYS A 76 -13.88 17.82 13.63
CA LYS A 76 -12.61 18.21 14.27
C LYS A 76 -11.99 19.45 13.64
N LEU A 77 -12.47 19.88 12.46
CA LEU A 77 -12.03 21.12 11.85
C LEU A 77 -12.63 22.32 12.61
N GLU A 78 -11.79 23.31 12.92
CA GLU A 78 -12.33 24.58 13.41
C GLU A 78 -13.22 25.20 12.34
N GLY A 79 -14.30 25.87 12.76
CA GLY A 79 -15.25 26.50 11.84
C GLY A 79 -16.27 25.55 11.23
N MET A 80 -16.13 24.24 11.44
CA MET A 80 -17.09 23.21 11.04
C MET A 80 -17.86 22.72 12.28
N THR A 81 -19.17 22.93 12.32
CA THR A 81 -19.99 22.65 13.52
C THR A 81 -21.02 21.57 13.24
N PRO A 82 -21.04 20.48 14.03
CA PRO A 82 -22.11 19.49 13.99
C PRO A 82 -23.48 20.09 14.27
N GLN A 83 -24.43 19.76 13.41
CA GLN A 83 -25.85 20.05 13.53
C GLN A 83 -26.60 18.73 13.72
N PRO A 84 -26.96 18.33 14.94
CA PRO A 84 -27.44 16.98 15.23
C PRO A 84 -28.85 16.68 14.68
N ALA A 85 -29.63 17.72 14.35
CA ALA A 85 -31.04 17.58 13.98
C ALA A 85 -31.51 18.64 12.97
N LEU A 86 -30.90 18.68 11.79
CA LEU A 86 -31.40 19.55 10.71
C LEU A 86 -32.74 19.02 10.15
N PRO A 87 -33.72 19.89 9.87
CA PRO A 87 -35.04 19.49 9.40
C PRO A 87 -35.01 18.93 7.97
N ILE A 88 -35.81 17.89 7.74
CA ILE A 88 -36.05 17.31 6.41
C ILE A 88 -37.45 17.73 5.93
N PRO A 89 -37.59 18.27 4.69
CA PRO A 89 -36.56 18.40 3.66
C PRO A 89 -35.77 19.73 3.68
N GLU A 90 -36.17 20.71 4.49
CA GLU A 90 -35.81 22.12 4.32
C GLU A 90 -34.31 22.42 4.34
N ALA A 91 -33.52 21.64 5.11
CA ALA A 91 -32.08 21.85 5.23
C ALA A 91 -31.26 21.06 4.20
N PHE A 92 -31.90 20.26 3.34
CA PHE A 92 -31.23 19.34 2.43
C PHE A 92 -31.62 19.60 0.98
N ARG A 93 -30.73 19.20 0.06
CA ARG A 93 -30.95 19.29 -1.39
C ARG A 93 -32.22 18.55 -1.80
N SER A 94 -32.97 19.11 -2.74
CA SER A 94 -34.16 18.48 -3.29
C SER A 94 -33.83 17.11 -3.88
N ASP A 95 -34.72 16.15 -3.62
CA ASP A 95 -34.60 14.76 -4.07
C ASP A 95 -33.26 14.07 -3.74
N PHE A 96 -32.48 14.56 -2.77
CA PHE A 96 -31.20 13.93 -2.42
C PHE A 96 -31.42 12.46 -2.03
N PRO A 97 -30.80 11.48 -2.73
CA PRO A 97 -31.14 10.06 -2.59
C PRO A 97 -31.14 9.52 -1.15
N THR A 98 -30.13 9.88 -0.34
CA THR A 98 -30.07 9.41 1.05
C THR A 98 -31.09 10.10 1.95
N THR A 99 -31.33 11.40 1.78
CA THR A 99 -32.31 12.14 2.58
C THR A 99 -33.73 11.67 2.29
N THR A 100 -34.08 11.54 1.01
CA THR A 100 -35.39 11.04 0.58
C THR A 100 -35.62 9.60 1.05
N GLY A 101 -34.61 8.73 0.91
CA GLY A 101 -34.67 7.36 1.39
C GLY A 101 -34.89 7.29 2.91
N LEU A 102 -34.17 8.09 3.69
CA LEU A 102 -34.30 8.13 5.14
C LEU A 102 -35.69 8.63 5.57
N ALA A 103 -36.20 9.68 4.94
CA ALA A 103 -37.52 10.24 5.23
C ALA A 103 -38.65 9.26 4.88
N ALA A 104 -38.60 8.67 3.68
CA ALA A 104 -39.66 7.82 3.17
C ALA A 104 -39.68 6.43 3.82
N LYS A 105 -38.51 5.82 4.05
CA LYS A 105 -38.41 4.44 4.56
C LYS A 105 -38.38 4.36 6.08
N LEU A 106 -37.74 5.33 6.74
CA LEU A 106 -37.53 5.33 8.19
C LEU A 106 -38.34 6.42 8.91
N GLY A 107 -39.14 7.21 8.19
CA GLY A 107 -40.00 8.24 8.78
C GLY A 107 -39.22 9.38 9.44
N ALA A 108 -37.94 9.52 9.13
CA ALA A 108 -37.08 10.52 9.77
C ALA A 108 -37.54 11.94 9.42
N ARG A 109 -37.60 12.80 10.44
CA ARG A 109 -37.93 14.22 10.31
C ARG A 109 -36.72 15.13 10.38
N THR A 110 -35.61 14.61 10.89
CA THR A 110 -34.36 15.32 11.04
C THR A 110 -33.19 14.42 10.67
N ARG A 111 -32.07 15.02 10.30
CA ARG A 111 -30.80 14.31 10.06
C ARG A 111 -29.62 15.15 10.52
N ALA A 112 -28.59 14.49 11.01
CA ALA A 112 -27.35 15.15 11.41
C ALA A 112 -26.50 15.53 10.19
N ALA A 113 -25.85 16.69 10.23
CA ALA A 113 -24.84 17.11 9.25
C ALA A 113 -23.79 18.00 9.94
N VAL A 114 -22.74 18.40 9.23
CA VAL A 114 -21.79 19.41 9.70
C VAL A 114 -21.90 20.64 8.79
N VAL A 115 -22.05 21.82 9.39
CA VAL A 115 -22.20 23.10 8.68
C VAL A 115 -21.03 24.01 9.02
N CYS A 116 -20.51 24.74 8.04
CA CYS A 116 -19.45 25.70 8.27
C CYS A 116 -20.01 26.99 8.90
N THR A 117 -19.64 27.26 10.15
CA THR A 117 -20.10 28.41 10.95
C THR A 117 -19.01 29.45 11.17
N GLY A 118 -17.76 29.14 10.84
CA GLY A 118 -16.58 29.99 11.00
C GLY A 118 -15.47 29.62 10.01
N PRO A 119 -14.35 30.36 10.00
CA PRO A 119 -13.22 30.07 9.13
C PRO A 119 -12.67 28.66 9.38
N ILE A 120 -12.53 27.87 8.32
CA ILE A 120 -12.03 26.50 8.36
C ILE A 120 -10.54 26.49 8.69
N ARG A 121 -10.15 25.77 9.75
CA ARG A 121 -8.74 25.50 10.06
C ARG A 121 -8.55 24.07 10.55
N TRP A 122 -7.51 23.42 10.02
CA TRP A 122 -6.99 22.17 10.56
C TRP A 122 -6.22 22.45 11.85
N ARG A 123 -6.47 21.66 12.90
CA ARG A 123 -5.87 21.83 14.23
C ARG A 123 -4.99 20.66 14.62
N GLU A 124 -5.50 19.46 14.42
CA GLU A 124 -4.82 18.19 14.66
C GLU A 124 -5.36 17.15 13.69
N SER A 125 -4.63 16.04 13.54
CA SER A 125 -5.05 15.01 12.59
C SER A 125 -6.27 14.26 13.10
N ALA A 126 -7.26 14.10 12.23
CA ALA A 126 -8.45 13.32 12.54
C ALA A 126 -8.15 11.83 12.64
N TYR A 127 -7.24 11.33 11.80
CA TYR A 127 -7.02 9.90 11.56
C TYR A 127 -5.63 9.38 11.97
N LEU A 128 -4.72 10.24 12.42
CA LEU A 128 -3.41 9.81 12.91
C LEU A 128 -3.48 8.78 14.05
N PRO A 129 -4.35 8.89 15.07
CA PRO A 129 -4.46 7.85 16.10
C PRO A 129 -4.86 6.48 15.53
N GLU A 130 -5.72 6.46 14.51
CA GLU A 130 -6.12 5.22 13.83
C GLU A 130 -4.96 4.62 13.01
N TRP A 131 -4.19 5.48 12.33
CA TRP A 131 -2.97 5.09 11.62
C TRP A 131 -1.92 4.50 12.57
N GLU A 132 -1.69 5.12 13.71
CA GLU A 132 -0.76 4.66 14.75
C GLU A 132 -1.21 3.31 15.34
N ALA A 133 -2.49 3.15 15.65
CA ALA A 133 -3.04 1.87 16.11
C ALA A 133 -2.81 0.76 15.08
N MET A 134 -3.08 1.01 13.80
CA MET A 134 -2.88 0.04 12.72
C MET A 134 -1.40 -0.32 12.54
N THR A 135 -0.52 0.67 12.47
CA THR A 135 0.91 0.45 12.23
C THR A 135 1.64 -0.16 13.43
N SER A 136 1.15 0.06 14.66
CA SER A 136 1.69 -0.58 15.87
C SER A 136 1.56 -2.11 15.88
N ALA A 137 0.63 -2.67 15.10
CA ALA A 137 0.45 -4.11 14.93
C ALA A 137 1.26 -4.69 13.75
N LEU A 138 1.94 -3.86 12.96
CA LEU A 138 2.79 -4.34 11.87
C LEU A 138 4.17 -4.72 12.40
N PRO A 139 4.70 -5.90 12.09
CA PRO A 139 6.00 -6.38 12.60
C PRO A 139 7.18 -5.51 12.16
N GLU A 140 7.10 -4.90 10.97
CA GLU A 140 8.20 -4.15 10.35
C GLU A 140 7.69 -2.84 9.75
N ARG A 141 8.53 -1.80 9.81
CA ARG A 141 8.18 -0.45 9.31
C ARG A 141 8.02 -0.44 7.79
N GLU A 142 8.76 -1.28 7.10
CA GLU A 142 8.75 -1.46 5.66
C GLU A 142 7.37 -1.90 5.14
N MET A 143 6.57 -2.57 5.98
CA MET A 143 5.21 -2.97 5.64
C MET A 143 4.18 -1.84 5.78
N TRP A 144 4.55 -0.68 6.34
CA TRP A 144 3.62 0.45 6.43
C TRP A 144 3.18 0.93 5.04
N LYS A 145 4.04 0.75 4.02
CA LYS A 145 3.68 1.03 2.62
C LYS A 145 2.58 0.12 2.09
N GLU A 146 2.26 -0.99 2.76
CA GLU A 146 1.19 -1.92 2.40
C GLU A 146 -0.12 -1.63 3.14
N ALA A 147 -0.11 -0.69 4.08
CA ALA A 147 -1.29 -0.23 4.79
C ALA A 147 -1.95 0.96 4.08
N LYS A 148 -3.27 1.05 4.16
CA LYS A 148 -4.08 2.07 3.49
C LYS A 148 -5.03 2.75 4.48
N MET A 149 -5.09 4.08 4.42
CA MET A 149 -6.10 4.88 5.12
C MET A 149 -7.23 5.29 4.18
N THR A 150 -8.43 5.41 4.71
CA THR A 150 -9.59 6.01 4.01
C THR A 150 -9.91 7.37 4.61
N LEU A 151 -10.21 8.36 3.75
CA LEU A 151 -10.64 9.71 4.12
C LEU A 151 -11.95 10.03 3.38
N PRO A 152 -12.85 10.84 3.95
CA PRO A 152 -14.09 11.22 3.27
C PRO A 152 -13.83 12.23 2.15
N ALA A 153 -14.76 12.30 1.19
CA ALA A 153 -14.72 13.31 0.14
C ALA A 153 -14.89 14.74 0.66
N PRO A 154 -14.17 15.74 0.11
CA PRO A 154 -14.33 17.15 0.50
C PRO A 154 -15.76 17.66 0.25
N SER A 155 -16.45 17.11 -0.75
CA SER A 155 -17.81 17.48 -1.15
C SER A 155 -18.90 16.96 -0.21
N TYR A 156 -18.56 16.05 0.73
CA TYR A 156 -19.53 15.20 1.41
C TYR A 156 -20.64 15.99 2.13
N GLN A 157 -20.25 16.96 2.96
CA GLN A 157 -21.21 17.80 3.70
C GLN A 157 -21.92 18.80 2.79
N HIS A 158 -21.20 19.37 1.81
CA HIS A 158 -21.74 20.37 0.90
C HIS A 158 -22.85 19.81 0.01
N MET A 159 -22.64 18.65 -0.61
CA MET A 159 -23.57 18.14 -1.64
C MET A 159 -24.96 17.85 -1.08
N GLN A 160 -25.04 17.38 0.15
CA GLN A 160 -26.28 16.96 0.76
C GLN A 160 -27.14 18.12 1.28
N LEU A 161 -26.52 19.25 1.64
CA LEU A 161 -27.21 20.41 2.19
C LEU A 161 -27.91 21.20 1.09
N ALA A 162 -28.95 21.96 1.45
CA ALA A 162 -29.63 22.83 0.52
C ALA A 162 -28.64 23.85 -0.09
N PRO A 163 -28.76 24.21 -1.39
CA PRO A 163 -27.87 25.16 -2.03
C PRO A 163 -27.69 26.45 -1.21
N GLY A 164 -26.44 26.90 -1.04
CA GLY A 164 -26.12 28.11 -0.28
C GLY A 164 -26.20 27.98 1.25
N THR A 165 -26.40 26.77 1.80
CA THR A 165 -26.51 26.55 3.26
C THR A 165 -25.34 25.77 3.87
N ALA A 166 -24.37 25.34 3.07
CA ALA A 166 -23.18 24.62 3.54
C ALA A 166 -22.29 25.46 4.47
N PHE A 167 -22.35 26.79 4.34
CA PHE A 167 -21.69 27.74 5.21
C PHE A 167 -22.62 28.89 5.58
N THR A 168 -22.48 29.44 6.79
CA THR A 168 -23.30 30.56 7.27
C THR A 168 -22.73 31.91 6.83
N ALA A 169 -23.53 32.98 6.91
CA ALA A 169 -23.06 34.34 6.65
C ALA A 169 -21.90 34.78 7.59
N GLY A 170 -21.80 34.17 8.78
CA GLY A 170 -20.73 34.42 9.75
C GLY A 170 -19.46 33.59 9.51
N SER A 171 -19.48 32.65 8.56
CA SER A 171 -18.36 31.74 8.30
C SER A 171 -17.11 32.41 7.73
N GLY A 172 -17.29 33.59 7.12
CA GLY A 172 -16.23 34.27 6.36
C GLY A 172 -16.14 33.85 4.89
N TYR A 173 -17.01 32.96 4.43
CA TYR A 173 -17.09 32.55 3.01
C TYR A 173 -18.29 33.18 2.32
N ALA A 174 -18.07 33.68 1.10
CA ALA A 174 -19.11 34.24 0.24
C ALA A 174 -19.44 33.37 -0.98
N THR A 175 -18.61 32.35 -1.26
CA THR A 175 -18.74 31.47 -2.42
C THR A 175 -18.29 30.06 -2.09
N ASP A 176 -18.86 29.06 -2.76
CA ASP A 176 -18.46 27.67 -2.62
C ASP A 176 -16.98 27.48 -2.99
N ALA A 177 -16.47 28.23 -3.98
CA ALA A 177 -15.06 28.18 -4.36
C ALA A 177 -14.12 28.59 -3.21
N ALA A 178 -14.47 29.63 -2.44
CA ALA A 178 -13.70 30.05 -1.27
C ALA A 178 -13.80 29.05 -0.11
N TYR A 179 -14.98 28.46 0.08
CA TYR A 179 -15.20 27.37 1.04
C TYR A 179 -14.32 26.15 0.71
N PHE A 180 -14.35 25.67 -0.54
CA PHE A 180 -13.56 24.52 -0.98
C PHE A 180 -12.06 24.81 -1.05
N ALA A 181 -11.64 26.06 -1.28
CA ALA A 181 -10.24 26.43 -1.15
C ALA A 181 -9.74 26.22 0.28
N ALA A 182 -10.46 26.73 1.28
CA ALA A 182 -10.07 26.57 2.68
C ALA A 182 -10.20 25.12 3.18
N LEU A 183 -11.24 24.40 2.74
CA LEU A 183 -11.37 22.97 3.04
C LEU A 183 -10.23 22.16 2.39
N GLY A 184 -9.85 22.48 1.16
CA GLY A 184 -8.70 21.88 0.47
C GLY A 184 -7.41 22.01 1.26
N GLU A 185 -7.12 23.19 1.82
CA GLU A 185 -5.96 23.39 2.71
C GLU A 185 -6.01 22.48 3.94
N ALA A 186 -7.19 22.26 4.53
CA ALA A 186 -7.33 21.32 5.65
C ALA A 186 -7.04 19.87 5.25
N TYR A 187 -7.44 19.45 4.04
CA TYR A 187 -7.08 18.15 3.48
C TYR A 187 -5.58 18.01 3.24
N VAL A 188 -4.93 19.05 2.69
CA VAL A 188 -3.46 19.05 2.51
C VAL A 188 -2.77 18.79 3.84
N ARG A 189 -3.17 19.49 4.92
CA ARG A 189 -2.60 19.28 6.25
C ARG A 189 -2.83 17.89 6.82
N GLU A 190 -4.02 17.32 6.66
CA GLU A 190 -4.31 15.95 7.10
C GLU A 190 -3.42 14.93 6.37
N ILE A 191 -3.32 15.08 5.05
CA ILE A 191 -2.51 14.19 4.20
C ILE A 191 -1.02 14.35 4.53
N GLU A 192 -0.53 15.57 4.74
CA GLU A 192 0.84 15.84 5.20
C GLU A 192 1.15 15.17 6.54
N ALA A 193 0.23 15.27 7.51
CA ALA A 193 0.40 14.64 8.82
C ALA A 193 0.48 13.11 8.71
N LEU A 194 -0.42 12.48 7.96
CA LEU A 194 -0.40 11.04 7.72
C LEU A 194 0.86 10.60 6.95
N TYR A 195 1.26 11.36 5.93
CA TYR A 195 2.46 11.08 5.15
C TYR A 195 3.74 11.18 6.00
N ALA A 196 3.84 12.21 6.86
CA ALA A 196 4.94 12.38 7.81
C ALA A 196 5.00 11.22 8.82
N ALA A 197 3.84 10.66 9.19
CA ALA A 197 3.72 9.44 10.00
C ALA A 197 4.01 8.15 9.22
N GLY A 198 4.43 8.23 7.96
CA GLY A 198 4.84 7.09 7.14
C GLY A 198 3.72 6.47 6.28
N CYS A 199 2.53 7.07 6.24
CA CYS A 199 1.46 6.62 5.35
C CYS A 199 1.84 6.84 3.88
N ARG A 200 1.60 5.83 3.03
CA ARG A 200 1.90 5.87 1.60
C ARG A 200 0.74 5.47 0.69
N GLN A 201 -0.41 5.12 1.26
CA GLN A 201 -1.62 4.83 0.50
C GLN A 201 -2.84 5.45 1.18
N ILE A 202 -3.54 6.32 0.45
CA ILE A 202 -4.79 6.93 0.92
C ILE A 202 -5.86 6.74 -0.16
N ALA A 203 -7.06 6.33 0.23
CA ALA A 203 -8.25 6.38 -0.62
C ALA A 203 -9.23 7.44 -0.12
N ILE A 204 -9.78 8.22 -1.06
CA ILE A 204 -10.87 9.18 -0.78
C ILE A 204 -12.19 8.53 -1.14
N ASP A 205 -13.07 8.37 -0.16
CA ASP A 205 -14.41 7.80 -0.34
C ASP A 205 -15.40 8.90 -0.75
N ASP A 206 -15.80 8.90 -2.03
CA ASP A 206 -16.81 9.80 -2.58
C ASP A 206 -17.99 9.03 -3.21
N PRO A 207 -18.92 8.51 -2.39
CA PRO A 207 -20.13 7.88 -2.93
C PRO A 207 -21.04 8.88 -3.66
N HIS A 208 -20.92 10.16 -3.35
CA HIS A 208 -21.81 11.20 -3.82
C HIS A 208 -21.56 11.55 -5.29
N LEU A 209 -20.34 11.38 -5.82
CA LEU A 209 -20.09 11.51 -7.26
C LEU A 209 -20.93 10.55 -8.12
N THR A 210 -21.33 9.40 -7.58
CA THR A 210 -22.23 8.48 -8.30
C THR A 210 -23.63 9.06 -8.52
N TYR A 211 -24.02 10.09 -7.74
CA TYR A 211 -25.36 10.66 -7.79
C TYR A 211 -25.58 11.44 -9.08
N PHE A 212 -24.52 11.95 -9.70
CA PHE A 212 -24.59 12.55 -11.03
C PHE A 212 -25.06 11.55 -12.11
N CYS A 213 -24.95 10.24 -11.88
CA CYS A 213 -25.53 9.22 -12.76
C CYS A 213 -27.03 8.96 -12.48
N SER A 214 -27.58 9.46 -11.37
CA SER A 214 -28.97 9.24 -10.96
C SER A 214 -29.90 10.30 -11.51
N ARG A 215 -30.95 9.88 -12.22
CA ARG A 215 -32.03 10.78 -12.68
C ARG A 215 -32.72 11.50 -11.52
N GLN A 216 -32.81 10.86 -10.35
CA GLN A 216 -33.41 11.46 -9.16
C GLN A 216 -32.62 12.69 -8.71
N PHE A 217 -31.29 12.55 -8.57
CA PHE A 217 -30.44 13.66 -8.14
C PHE A 217 -30.38 14.77 -9.20
N LEU A 218 -30.34 14.41 -10.48
CA LEU A 218 -30.37 15.40 -11.57
C LEU A 218 -31.69 16.20 -11.57
N GLY A 219 -32.84 15.54 -11.36
CA GLY A 219 -34.13 16.24 -11.20
C GLY A 219 -34.20 17.09 -9.92
N GLY A 220 -33.52 16.67 -8.85
CA GLY A 220 -33.31 17.48 -7.65
C GLY A 220 -32.53 18.76 -7.94
N CYS A 221 -31.43 18.66 -8.71
CA CYS A 221 -30.65 19.81 -9.14
C CYS A 221 -31.48 20.80 -9.96
N GLU A 222 -32.35 20.31 -10.85
CA GLU A 222 -33.27 21.17 -11.62
C GLU A 222 -34.24 21.94 -10.72
N LYS A 223 -34.83 21.28 -9.70
CA LYS A 223 -35.73 21.93 -8.71
C LYS A 223 -35.02 22.99 -7.88
N ASP A 224 -33.76 22.74 -7.58
CA ASP A 224 -32.87 23.60 -6.82
C ASP A 224 -32.18 24.67 -7.68
N GLU A 225 -32.52 24.76 -8.97
CA GLU A 225 -31.93 25.67 -9.96
C GLU A 225 -30.39 25.58 -9.99
N THR A 226 -29.84 24.39 -9.71
CA THR A 226 -28.40 24.10 -9.70
C THR A 226 -28.02 23.42 -11.01
N ASP A 227 -27.01 23.94 -11.72
CA ASP A 227 -26.42 23.26 -12.87
C ASP A 227 -25.60 22.03 -12.39
N PRO A 228 -26.01 20.79 -12.73
CA PRO A 228 -25.31 19.60 -12.29
C PRO A 228 -23.91 19.45 -12.89
N ASP A 229 -23.65 19.98 -14.09
CA ASP A 229 -22.33 19.84 -14.72
C ASP A 229 -21.32 20.82 -14.09
N ALA A 230 -21.76 22.06 -13.81
CA ALA A 230 -20.96 23.02 -13.05
C ALA A 230 -20.72 22.57 -11.59
N LEU A 231 -21.71 21.90 -10.98
CA LEU A 231 -21.56 21.34 -9.64
C LEU A 231 -20.55 20.17 -9.62
N LEU A 232 -20.59 19.30 -10.63
CA LEU A 232 -19.58 18.25 -10.80
C LEU A 232 -18.19 18.87 -10.97
N ASP A 233 -18.06 19.92 -11.78
CA ASP A 233 -16.80 20.66 -11.96
C ASP A 233 -16.22 21.16 -10.62
N LEU A 234 -17.06 21.81 -9.83
CA LEU A 234 -16.69 22.33 -8.53
C LEU A 234 -16.16 21.24 -7.59
N TYR A 235 -16.80 20.07 -7.56
CA TYR A 235 -16.38 18.97 -6.70
C TYR A 235 -15.09 18.31 -7.17
N LEU A 236 -14.94 18.02 -8.46
CA LEU A 236 -13.69 17.45 -8.97
C LEU A 236 -12.51 18.42 -8.78
N GLU A 237 -12.74 19.73 -8.91
CA GLU A 237 -11.74 20.74 -8.56
C GLU A 237 -11.39 20.70 -7.06
N ALA A 238 -12.37 20.54 -6.17
CA ALA A 238 -12.13 20.38 -4.73
C ALA A 238 -11.23 19.17 -4.40
N HIS A 239 -11.36 18.07 -5.15
CA HIS A 239 -10.42 16.94 -5.05
C HIS A 239 -9.02 17.31 -5.54
N ASN A 240 -8.91 17.93 -6.73
CA ASN A 240 -7.62 18.27 -7.33
C ASN A 240 -6.80 19.26 -6.49
N ARG A 241 -7.44 20.11 -5.68
CA ARG A 241 -6.74 21.02 -4.76
C ARG A 241 -5.70 20.31 -3.91
N PHE A 242 -6.09 19.26 -3.19
CA PHE A 242 -5.14 18.55 -2.33
C PHE A 242 -4.29 17.52 -3.09
N LEU A 243 -4.74 17.04 -4.25
CA LEU A 243 -3.94 16.11 -5.08
C LEU A 243 -2.75 16.81 -5.74
N SER A 244 -2.94 18.06 -6.17
CA SER A 244 -1.91 18.86 -6.84
C SER A 244 -0.75 19.28 -5.92
N THR A 245 -0.98 19.27 -4.61
CA THR A 245 -0.02 19.67 -3.58
C THR A 245 0.36 18.52 -2.65
N ARG A 246 0.03 17.27 -3.01
CA ARG A 246 0.29 16.12 -2.15
C ARG A 246 1.81 15.94 -1.89
N PRO A 247 2.19 15.47 -0.69
CA PRO A 247 3.59 15.26 -0.35
C PRO A 247 4.15 13.99 -1.01
N GLY A 248 5.39 14.07 -1.50
CA GLY A 248 6.13 12.91 -2.01
C GLY A 248 5.64 12.38 -3.35
N ILE A 249 6.55 11.77 -4.11
CA ILE A 249 6.21 11.04 -5.35
C ILE A 249 5.71 9.62 -5.07
N ASP A 250 5.90 9.14 -3.84
CA ASP A 250 5.62 7.77 -3.38
C ASP A 250 4.30 7.65 -2.59
N LEU A 251 3.54 8.75 -2.43
CA LEU A 251 2.19 8.70 -1.89
C LEU A 251 1.18 8.33 -2.99
N HIS A 252 0.57 7.16 -2.84
CA HIS A 252 -0.45 6.65 -3.74
C HIS A 252 -1.85 7.12 -3.32
N MET A 253 -2.58 7.77 -4.24
CA MET A 253 -3.92 8.27 -3.99
C MET A 253 -4.96 7.48 -4.81
N GLY A 254 -5.95 6.95 -4.11
CA GLY A 254 -7.12 6.31 -4.69
C GLY A 254 -8.40 7.11 -4.47
N MET A 255 -9.41 6.84 -5.29
CA MET A 255 -10.78 7.28 -5.08
C MET A 255 -11.72 6.09 -5.11
N HIS A 256 -12.60 5.99 -4.11
CA HIS A 256 -13.65 5.00 -4.08
C HIS A 256 -15.02 5.61 -4.33
N LEU A 257 -15.72 5.06 -5.32
CA LEU A 257 -17.09 5.43 -5.67
C LEU A 257 -18.02 4.31 -5.21
N CYS A 258 -18.62 4.48 -4.02
CA CYS A 258 -19.61 3.54 -3.50
C CYS A 258 -21.02 3.94 -3.97
N ARG A 259 -21.88 2.97 -4.29
CA ARG A 259 -23.33 3.19 -4.56
C ARG A 259 -24.18 2.88 -3.33
N GLY A 260 -23.49 2.66 -2.20
CA GLY A 260 -23.99 2.60 -0.84
C GLY A 260 -24.13 1.18 -0.29
N ASN A 261 -23.92 1.06 1.04
CA ASN A 261 -23.96 -0.20 1.77
C ASN A 261 -24.60 -0.14 3.20
N MET A 262 -25.70 0.61 3.41
CA MET A 262 -26.38 0.62 4.73
C MET A 262 -27.39 -0.52 4.85
N SER A 263 -27.44 -1.17 6.01
CA SER A 263 -28.40 -2.25 6.31
C SER A 263 -29.84 -1.80 6.13
N GLY A 264 -30.63 -2.63 5.45
CA GLY A 264 -32.04 -2.36 5.14
C GLY A 264 -32.27 -1.30 4.07
N SER A 265 -31.22 -0.68 3.54
CA SER A 265 -31.37 0.25 2.41
C SER A 265 -31.50 -0.51 1.09
N THR A 266 -32.64 -0.33 0.45
CA THR A 266 -32.77 -0.53 -1.00
C THR A 266 -32.00 0.61 -1.68
N HIS A 267 -30.97 0.25 -2.44
CA HIS A 267 -30.22 0.98 -3.47
C HIS A 267 -30.53 2.48 -3.65
N TRP A 268 -29.53 3.36 -3.50
CA TRP A 268 -29.72 4.81 -3.66
C TRP A 268 -29.38 5.34 -5.06
N VAL A 269 -28.59 4.60 -5.86
CA VAL A 269 -28.16 5.00 -7.21
C VAL A 269 -28.12 3.80 -8.14
N THR A 270 -28.71 3.95 -9.33
CA THR A 270 -28.67 2.97 -10.44
C THR A 270 -28.16 3.66 -11.72
N GLY A 271 -27.55 2.88 -12.62
CA GLY A 271 -27.09 3.34 -13.94
C GLY A 271 -25.56 3.44 -14.07
N SER A 272 -25.06 3.30 -15.31
CA SER A 272 -23.62 3.30 -15.63
C SER A 272 -22.87 4.56 -15.16
N TYR A 273 -21.57 4.42 -14.89
CA TYR A 273 -20.65 5.54 -14.67
C TYR A 273 -20.42 6.42 -15.92
N ASP A 274 -20.92 6.03 -17.09
CA ASP A 274 -20.66 6.67 -18.39
C ASP A 274 -20.79 8.20 -18.38
N ARG A 275 -21.74 8.78 -17.63
CA ARG A 275 -21.92 10.25 -17.57
C ARG A 275 -20.70 10.96 -17.00
N ILE A 276 -20.06 10.38 -16.00
CA ILE A 276 -18.97 11.02 -15.25
C ILE A 276 -17.60 10.44 -15.57
N ALA A 277 -17.53 9.21 -16.11
CA ALA A 277 -16.30 8.42 -16.20
C ALA A 277 -15.16 9.11 -16.95
N GLU A 278 -15.44 9.68 -18.13
CA GLU A 278 -14.40 10.35 -18.93
C GLU A 278 -13.77 11.51 -18.17
N LYS A 279 -14.60 12.42 -17.66
CA LYS A 279 -14.15 13.57 -16.89
C LYS A 279 -13.46 13.15 -15.59
N LEU A 280 -14.02 12.16 -14.88
CA LEU A 280 -13.46 11.66 -13.65
C LEU A 280 -12.05 11.10 -13.86
N PHE A 281 -11.87 10.20 -14.83
CA PHE A 281 -10.57 9.54 -15.07
C PHE A 281 -9.52 10.46 -15.66
N THR A 282 -9.91 11.39 -16.54
CA THR A 282 -8.98 12.27 -17.25
C THR A 282 -8.64 13.54 -16.49
N TRP A 283 -9.55 14.05 -15.67
CA TRP A 283 -9.39 15.35 -15.02
C TRP A 283 -8.90 15.25 -13.58
N THR A 284 -9.28 14.20 -12.84
CA THR A 284 -8.76 14.02 -11.46
C THR A 284 -7.36 13.41 -11.47
N GLN A 285 -6.54 13.78 -10.48
CA GLN A 285 -5.14 13.32 -10.39
C GLN A 285 -4.96 12.03 -9.56
N TYR A 286 -6.00 11.19 -9.43
CA TYR A 286 -5.90 9.89 -8.76
C TYR A 286 -5.16 8.84 -9.61
N GLU A 287 -4.41 7.96 -8.95
CA GLU A 287 -3.77 6.78 -9.55
C GLU A 287 -4.71 5.56 -9.64
N THR A 288 -5.69 5.46 -8.74
CA THR A 288 -6.55 4.29 -8.63
C THR A 288 -8.00 4.65 -8.39
N TYR A 289 -8.91 4.03 -9.13
CA TYR A 289 -10.36 4.14 -8.91
C TYR A 289 -10.92 2.81 -8.44
N TYR A 290 -11.68 2.81 -7.34
CA TYR A 290 -12.39 1.65 -6.80
C TYR A 290 -13.86 1.76 -7.16
N LEU A 291 -14.33 0.88 -8.06
CA LEU A 291 -15.63 0.98 -8.72
C LEU A 291 -16.48 -0.27 -8.49
N GLU A 292 -17.74 -0.08 -8.09
CA GLU A 292 -18.72 -1.17 -7.93
C GLU A 292 -19.22 -1.72 -9.28
N PHE A 293 -19.19 -3.05 -9.45
CA PHE A 293 -19.68 -3.80 -10.63
C PHE A 293 -20.27 -5.18 -10.26
N ASP A 294 -20.70 -5.39 -9.02
CA ASP A 294 -21.19 -6.70 -8.59
C ASP A 294 -22.56 -7.03 -9.20
N ASP A 295 -23.38 -6.01 -9.50
CA ASP A 295 -24.75 -6.11 -10.02
C ASP A 295 -24.87 -5.43 -11.41
N GLU A 296 -24.68 -6.19 -12.49
CA GLU A 296 -24.62 -5.68 -13.86
C GLU A 296 -25.95 -5.02 -14.32
N GLU A 297 -27.10 -5.58 -13.93
CA GLU A 297 -28.41 -5.01 -14.26
C GLU A 297 -28.61 -3.62 -13.65
N ARG A 298 -27.94 -3.37 -12.51
CA ARG A 298 -28.07 -2.14 -11.72
C ARG A 298 -26.99 -1.12 -12.01
N ASP A 299 -25.74 -1.57 -12.09
CA ASP A 299 -24.54 -0.73 -12.10
C ASP A 299 -24.08 -0.37 -13.51
N GLY A 300 -24.61 -1.07 -14.52
CA GLY A 300 -24.14 -1.00 -15.91
C GLY A 300 -22.92 -1.89 -16.13
N GLY A 301 -22.49 -2.00 -17.39
CA GLY A 301 -21.33 -2.78 -17.77
C GLY A 301 -20.00 -2.03 -17.60
N PHE A 302 -18.95 -2.62 -18.14
CA PHE A 302 -17.57 -2.11 -18.04
C PHE A 302 -17.25 -1.04 -19.10
N GLU A 303 -18.22 -0.61 -19.90
CA GLU A 303 -17.97 0.26 -21.06
C GLU A 303 -17.37 1.62 -20.67
N CYS A 304 -17.65 2.11 -19.46
CA CYS A 304 -17.04 3.31 -18.91
C CYS A 304 -15.51 3.23 -18.81
N LEU A 305 -14.94 2.02 -18.71
CA LEU A 305 -13.50 1.80 -18.59
C LEU A 305 -12.73 2.11 -19.88
N ARG A 306 -13.41 2.25 -21.02
CA ARG A 306 -12.80 2.72 -22.27
C ARG A 306 -12.16 4.11 -22.14
N PHE A 307 -12.62 4.91 -21.16
CA PHE A 307 -12.09 6.25 -20.92
C PHE A 307 -10.88 6.27 -19.99
N LEU A 308 -10.44 5.12 -19.45
CA LEU A 308 -9.33 5.05 -18.50
C LEU A 308 -7.99 5.37 -19.18
N PRO A 309 -7.31 6.48 -18.80
CA PRO A 309 -6.00 6.81 -19.35
C PRO A 309 -4.95 5.77 -18.96
N ARG A 310 -3.90 5.62 -19.79
CA ARG A 310 -2.74 4.82 -19.42
C ARG A 310 -2.08 5.34 -18.15
N GLY A 311 -1.53 4.44 -17.34
CA GLY A 311 -0.89 4.76 -16.07
C GLY A 311 -1.84 4.88 -14.87
N LYS A 312 -3.15 4.77 -15.10
CA LYS A 312 -4.16 4.70 -14.04
C LYS A 312 -4.63 3.26 -13.84
N ASN A 313 -5.10 2.98 -12.64
CA ASN A 313 -5.55 1.65 -12.23
C ASN A 313 -7.05 1.66 -11.87
N VAL A 314 -7.69 0.51 -12.05
CA VAL A 314 -9.06 0.28 -11.60
C VAL A 314 -9.12 -0.96 -10.72
N VAL A 315 -9.72 -0.81 -9.55
CA VAL A 315 -10.11 -1.91 -8.68
C VAL A 315 -11.58 -2.21 -8.93
N LEU A 316 -11.82 -3.41 -9.46
CA LEU A 316 -13.13 -3.93 -9.81
C LEU A 316 -13.79 -4.52 -8.56
N GLY A 317 -14.82 -3.83 -8.09
CA GLY A 317 -15.68 -4.24 -7.00
C GLY A 317 -16.68 -5.31 -7.42
N LEU A 318 -16.21 -6.55 -7.60
CA LEU A 318 -17.00 -7.67 -8.10
C LEU A 318 -17.48 -8.63 -7.02
N VAL A 319 -16.89 -8.55 -5.81
CA VAL A 319 -17.28 -9.37 -4.66
C VAL A 319 -18.35 -8.63 -3.87
N SER A 320 -19.53 -9.21 -3.72
CA SER A 320 -20.64 -8.58 -3.01
C SER A 320 -20.40 -8.61 -1.50
N THR A 321 -20.51 -7.44 -0.86
CA THR A 321 -20.57 -7.29 0.61
C THR A 321 -22.00 -7.34 1.16
N LYS A 322 -23.00 -7.38 0.27
CA LYS A 322 -24.43 -7.36 0.62
C LYS A 322 -25.00 -8.76 0.81
N GLN A 323 -24.43 -9.73 0.12
CA GLN A 323 -24.83 -11.14 0.13
C GLN A 323 -23.71 -12.00 0.70
N ALA A 324 -24.06 -12.97 1.55
CA ALA A 324 -23.09 -13.85 2.20
C ALA A 324 -22.53 -14.93 1.26
N GLU A 325 -23.23 -15.30 0.18
CA GLU A 325 -22.80 -16.33 -0.76
C GLU A 325 -21.45 -15.97 -1.41
N LEU A 326 -20.53 -16.94 -1.51
CA LEU A 326 -19.25 -16.73 -2.20
C LEU A 326 -19.45 -16.68 -3.71
N GLU A 327 -18.71 -15.79 -4.34
CA GLU A 327 -18.74 -15.60 -5.78
C GLU A 327 -18.16 -16.83 -6.51
N ASP A 328 -18.76 -17.17 -7.65
CA ASP A 328 -18.21 -18.17 -8.57
C ASP A 328 -16.89 -17.66 -9.19
N PRO A 329 -15.75 -18.37 -9.01
CA PRO A 329 -14.47 -17.95 -9.55
C PRO A 329 -14.44 -17.82 -11.07
N GLU A 330 -15.18 -18.67 -11.80
CA GLU A 330 -15.23 -18.60 -13.27
C GLU A 330 -16.05 -17.38 -13.74
N GLY A 331 -17.16 -17.08 -13.07
CA GLY A 331 -17.91 -15.84 -13.24
C GLY A 331 -17.05 -14.60 -13.00
N LEU A 332 -16.26 -14.58 -11.91
CA LEU A 332 -15.33 -13.49 -11.63
C LEU A 332 -14.28 -13.33 -12.74
N ARG A 333 -13.69 -14.43 -13.21
CA ARG A 333 -12.71 -14.38 -14.32
C ARG A 333 -13.33 -13.80 -15.58
N THR A 334 -14.55 -14.22 -15.91
CA THR A 334 -15.29 -13.73 -17.08
C THR A 334 -15.52 -12.21 -17.00
N LYS A 335 -15.97 -11.71 -15.84
CA LYS A 335 -16.15 -10.27 -15.62
C LYS A 335 -14.84 -9.48 -15.71
N ILE A 336 -13.75 -10.01 -15.17
CA ILE A 336 -12.42 -9.38 -15.29
C ILE A 336 -11.94 -9.36 -16.73
N ASP A 337 -12.16 -10.44 -17.49
CA ASP A 337 -11.82 -10.51 -18.91
C ASP A 337 -12.61 -9.47 -19.73
N GLN A 338 -13.89 -9.25 -19.42
CA GLN A 338 -14.72 -8.21 -20.03
C GLN A 338 -14.20 -6.81 -19.69
N ALA A 339 -13.91 -6.54 -18.42
CA ALA A 339 -13.33 -5.26 -18.00
C ALA A 339 -11.98 -4.97 -18.69
N ALA A 340 -11.12 -5.98 -18.78
CA ALA A 340 -9.84 -5.87 -19.48
C ALA A 340 -10.01 -5.59 -20.97
N GLN A 341 -11.03 -6.17 -21.61
CA GLN A 341 -11.36 -5.88 -23.01
C GLN A 341 -11.74 -4.40 -23.20
N CYS A 342 -12.61 -3.84 -22.36
CA CYS A 342 -12.99 -2.43 -22.45
C CYS A 342 -11.81 -1.48 -22.25
N VAL A 343 -10.91 -1.78 -21.31
CA VAL A 343 -9.67 -1.00 -21.10
C VAL A 343 -8.72 -1.15 -22.30
N ALA A 344 -8.56 -2.37 -22.82
CA ALA A 344 -7.70 -2.64 -23.97
C ALA A 344 -8.13 -1.86 -25.22
N GLU A 345 -9.44 -1.84 -25.50
CA GLU A 345 -10.03 -1.07 -26.60
C GLU A 345 -9.82 0.44 -26.42
N GLY A 346 -10.09 0.95 -25.21
CA GLY A 346 -9.92 2.37 -24.90
C GLY A 346 -8.47 2.87 -24.99
N GLN A 347 -7.51 2.03 -24.58
CA GLN A 347 -6.09 2.38 -24.56
C GLN A 347 -5.33 1.95 -25.82
N GLY A 348 -5.93 1.15 -26.69
CA GLY A 348 -5.27 0.59 -27.87
C GLY A 348 -4.13 -0.38 -27.53
N VAL A 349 -4.30 -1.20 -26.48
CA VAL A 349 -3.30 -2.16 -25.98
C VAL A 349 -3.85 -3.60 -26.01
N SER A 350 -3.01 -4.60 -25.75
CA SER A 350 -3.50 -5.98 -25.60
C SER A 350 -4.30 -6.17 -24.30
N LYS A 351 -5.17 -7.18 -24.26
CA LYS A 351 -5.91 -7.51 -23.04
C LYS A 351 -4.97 -7.88 -21.88
N GLU A 352 -3.86 -8.54 -22.16
CA GLU A 352 -2.83 -8.88 -21.18
C GLU A 352 -2.19 -7.64 -20.57
N GLN A 353 -1.92 -6.61 -21.38
CA GLN A 353 -1.42 -5.33 -20.89
C GLN A 353 -2.48 -4.56 -20.09
N ALA A 354 -3.75 -4.63 -20.50
CA ALA A 354 -4.85 -4.03 -19.77
C ALA A 354 -5.05 -4.67 -18.39
N LEU A 355 -4.83 -5.97 -18.24
CA LEU A 355 -4.92 -6.68 -16.96
C LEU A 355 -3.93 -6.16 -15.90
N ASP A 356 -2.80 -5.56 -16.30
CA ASP A 356 -1.81 -5.05 -15.35
C ASP A 356 -2.33 -3.86 -14.51
N CYS A 357 -3.32 -3.12 -15.03
CA CYS A 357 -3.93 -2.00 -14.31
C CYS A 357 -5.22 -2.39 -13.56
N LEU A 358 -5.59 -3.68 -13.54
CA LEU A 358 -6.81 -4.19 -12.93
C LEU A 358 -6.55 -4.96 -11.62
N ALA A 359 -7.41 -4.71 -10.64
CA ALA A 359 -7.46 -5.46 -9.39
C ALA A 359 -8.89 -5.89 -9.05
N LEU A 360 -9.01 -6.88 -8.18
CA LEU A 360 -10.28 -7.39 -7.66
C LEU A 360 -10.45 -6.94 -6.21
N SER A 361 -11.64 -6.46 -5.86
CA SER A 361 -12.04 -6.20 -4.47
C SER A 361 -13.50 -6.55 -4.23
N PRO A 362 -13.93 -6.53 -2.95
CA PRO A 362 -15.32 -6.29 -2.62
C PRO A 362 -15.85 -4.99 -3.24
N GLN A 363 -17.15 -4.93 -3.50
CA GLN A 363 -17.83 -3.78 -4.13
C GLN A 363 -17.66 -2.49 -3.30
N CYS A 364 -17.90 -2.57 -2.00
CA CYS A 364 -17.77 -1.50 -1.04
C CYS A 364 -17.15 -2.11 0.24
N GLY A 365 -16.93 -1.33 1.30
CA GLY A 365 -16.51 -1.90 2.60
C GLY A 365 -17.63 -2.76 3.23
N PHE A 366 -17.29 -3.63 4.17
CA PHE A 366 -18.26 -4.55 4.79
C PHE A 366 -19.16 -3.89 5.85
N SER A 367 -18.82 -2.68 6.32
CA SER A 367 -19.60 -1.97 7.35
C SER A 367 -19.42 -0.45 7.25
N SER A 368 -20.28 0.21 6.47
CA SER A 368 -20.21 1.67 6.29
C SER A 368 -20.64 2.48 7.53
N SER A 369 -21.26 1.82 8.52
CA SER A 369 -21.59 2.39 9.84
C SER A 369 -21.54 1.29 10.90
N SER A 370 -21.40 1.64 12.18
CA SER A 370 -21.37 0.67 13.29
C SER A 370 -22.64 -0.19 13.42
N LEU A 371 -23.72 0.17 12.73
CA LEU A 371 -24.99 -0.55 12.72
C LEU A 371 -25.24 -1.30 11.40
N ALA A 372 -24.30 -1.23 10.45
CA ALA A 372 -24.47 -1.78 9.11
C ALA A 372 -23.62 -3.05 8.87
N GLY A 373 -24.24 -4.02 8.21
CA GLY A 373 -23.66 -5.23 7.64
C GLY A 373 -24.59 -5.82 6.57
N GLY A 374 -24.01 -6.61 5.65
CA GLY A 374 -24.75 -7.34 4.62
C GLY A 374 -25.72 -8.36 5.22
N LYS A 375 -26.75 -8.76 4.45
CA LYS A 375 -27.71 -9.77 4.92
C LYS A 375 -26.97 -11.09 5.16
N GLU A 376 -27.08 -11.61 6.39
CA GLU A 376 -26.44 -12.87 6.83
C GLU A 376 -24.90 -12.87 6.75
N MET A 377 -24.26 -11.71 6.56
CA MET A 377 -22.81 -11.60 6.53
C MET A 377 -22.22 -11.75 7.94
N THR A 378 -21.40 -12.78 8.16
CA THR A 378 -20.64 -12.97 9.41
C THR A 378 -19.20 -12.50 9.28
N MET A 379 -18.49 -12.38 10.41
CA MET A 379 -17.05 -12.07 10.43
C MET A 379 -16.24 -13.08 9.63
N GLU A 380 -16.52 -14.37 9.82
CA GLU A 380 -15.86 -15.47 9.12
C GLU A 380 -16.09 -15.36 7.62
N ARG A 381 -17.33 -15.10 7.21
CA ARG A 381 -17.67 -14.95 5.79
C ARG A 381 -17.01 -13.74 5.15
N MET A 382 -16.93 -12.62 5.87
CA MET A 382 -16.18 -11.44 5.42
C MET A 382 -14.72 -11.80 5.15
N TRP A 383 -14.07 -12.54 6.05
CA TRP A 383 -12.68 -12.96 5.86
C TRP A 383 -12.50 -13.91 4.69
N GLU A 384 -13.40 -14.87 4.52
CA GLU A 384 -13.40 -15.76 3.34
C GLU A 384 -13.52 -14.97 2.04
N LYS A 385 -14.42 -13.97 1.99
CA LYS A 385 -14.61 -13.10 0.83
C LYS A 385 -13.40 -12.22 0.54
N LEU A 386 -12.76 -11.65 1.57
CA LEU A 386 -11.50 -10.89 1.40
C LEU A 386 -10.34 -11.79 0.96
N ALA A 387 -10.35 -13.05 1.40
CA ALA A 387 -9.36 -14.03 1.00
C ALA A 387 -9.58 -14.57 -0.42
N LEU A 388 -10.72 -14.31 -1.07
CA LEU A 388 -10.98 -14.72 -2.45
C LEU A 388 -9.86 -14.22 -3.37
N GLY A 389 -8.98 -15.15 -3.72
CA GLY A 389 -7.84 -14.92 -4.57
C GLY A 389 -8.02 -15.63 -5.90
N LEU A 390 -8.00 -14.85 -6.96
CA LEU A 390 -7.73 -15.37 -8.29
C LEU A 390 -6.21 -15.49 -8.41
N ASN A 391 -5.65 -16.59 -7.88
CA ASN A 391 -4.25 -16.90 -8.13
C ASN A 391 -4.03 -16.92 -9.65
N ARG A 392 -3.01 -16.17 -10.11
CA ARG A 392 -2.57 -16.11 -11.51
C ARG A 392 -2.52 -17.54 -12.07
N ILE A 393 -3.42 -17.83 -13.00
CA ILE A 393 -3.42 -18.96 -13.94
C ILE A 393 -3.28 -20.35 -13.28
N GLY A 394 -4.43 -21.02 -13.10
CA GLY A 394 -4.52 -22.49 -13.03
C GLY A 394 -4.35 -23.12 -11.65
N LYS A 395 -5.47 -23.66 -11.14
CA LYS A 395 -5.64 -24.45 -9.90
C LYS A 395 -5.87 -23.63 -8.62
N LEU A 396 -7.14 -23.35 -8.35
CA LEU A 396 -7.64 -23.25 -6.98
C LEU A 396 -7.35 -24.59 -6.27
N ARG A 397 -6.61 -24.56 -5.16
CA ARG A 397 -6.75 -25.60 -4.13
C ARG A 397 -7.72 -25.10 -3.07
N PRO A 398 -8.56 -25.98 -2.49
CA PRO A 398 -9.34 -25.65 -1.30
C PRO A 398 -8.39 -25.25 -0.17
N ILE A 399 -8.81 -24.28 0.64
CA ILE A 399 -8.20 -24.00 1.94
C ILE A 399 -8.72 -25.09 2.88
N ASP A 400 -8.00 -26.21 2.97
CA ASP A 400 -8.18 -27.15 4.07
C ASP A 400 -7.32 -26.66 5.24
N GLY A 401 -7.98 -26.36 6.35
CA GLY A 401 -7.33 -26.04 7.61
C GLY A 401 -6.65 -27.28 8.17
N ASP A 402 -5.34 -27.37 8.02
CA ASP A 402 -4.44 -27.88 9.06
C ASP A 402 -2.97 -27.64 8.69
N THR A 403 -2.16 -27.48 9.73
CA THR A 403 -0.69 -27.31 9.77
C THR A 403 -0.10 -25.94 9.45
N ALA A 404 0.34 -25.29 10.53
CA ALA A 404 1.42 -24.32 10.56
C ALA A 404 2.64 -24.83 9.79
N LEU A 405 2.97 -24.15 8.69
CA LEU A 405 4.28 -24.18 8.06
C LEU A 405 4.63 -22.74 7.68
N LEU A 406 5.56 -22.17 8.44
CA LEU A 406 6.29 -20.95 8.10
C LEU A 406 6.87 -21.09 6.69
N GLY A 407 6.25 -20.42 5.72
CA GLY A 407 6.64 -20.44 4.32
C GLY A 407 7.52 -19.26 3.97
N GLN A 408 8.84 -19.47 3.98
CA GLN A 408 9.81 -18.63 3.28
C GLN A 408 9.34 -18.39 1.83
N ARG A 409 9.29 -17.13 1.39
CA ARG A 409 9.19 -16.79 -0.04
C ARG A 409 10.43 -16.00 -0.44
N ALA A 410 11.24 -16.58 -1.31
CA ALA A 410 12.29 -15.88 -2.03
C ALA A 410 11.67 -14.92 -3.04
N HIS A 411 12.04 -13.64 -2.98
CA HIS A 411 11.70 -12.66 -4.00
C HIS A 411 12.70 -12.75 -5.16
N HIS A 412 12.25 -13.19 -6.34
CA HIS A 412 13.02 -13.05 -7.57
C HIS A 412 12.87 -11.62 -8.11
N ILE A 413 13.88 -10.78 -7.92
CA ILE A 413 14.00 -9.48 -8.61
C ILE A 413 14.71 -9.72 -9.94
N ARG A 414 14.04 -9.41 -11.05
CA ARG A 414 14.62 -9.43 -12.41
C ARG A 414 14.93 -7.99 -12.79
N ILE A 415 16.21 -7.61 -12.83
CA ILE A 415 16.64 -6.29 -13.31
C ILE A 415 16.85 -6.40 -14.83
N PRO A 416 16.13 -5.65 -15.67
CA PRO A 416 16.42 -5.62 -17.11
C PRO A 416 17.69 -4.80 -17.37
N HIS A 417 18.61 -5.37 -18.15
CA HIS A 417 19.72 -4.62 -18.74
C HIS A 417 19.16 -3.49 -19.62
N THR A 418 19.36 -2.24 -19.21
CA THR A 418 19.22 -1.10 -20.11
C THR A 418 20.60 -0.53 -20.41
N THR A 419 20.91 -0.50 -21.69
CA THR A 419 22.13 0.06 -22.26
C THR A 419 22.23 1.55 -21.99
N ALA A 420 23.44 1.98 -21.65
CA ALA A 420 23.80 3.35 -21.31
C ALA A 420 23.36 4.38 -22.37
N THR A 421 22.72 5.48 -21.94
CA THR A 421 23.10 6.85 -22.34
C THR A 421 22.33 7.92 -21.55
N ARG A 422 23.09 8.92 -21.09
CA ARG A 422 22.72 10.26 -20.56
C ARG A 422 22.23 10.38 -19.10
N SER A 423 23.23 10.46 -18.24
CA SER A 423 23.25 11.15 -16.94
C SER A 423 23.71 12.61 -17.12
N GLU A 424 22.82 13.58 -16.94
CA GLU A 424 23.18 14.95 -16.53
C GLU A 424 22.12 15.41 -15.52
N HIS A 425 22.59 15.98 -14.40
CA HIS A 425 21.84 16.45 -13.22
C HIS A 425 21.55 15.44 -12.10
N LEU A 426 22.58 15.10 -11.33
CA LEU A 426 22.49 14.86 -9.88
C LEU A 426 23.91 14.84 -9.28
N VAL A 427 24.57 15.99 -9.25
CA VAL A 427 25.78 16.18 -8.42
C VAL A 427 25.72 17.57 -7.81
N GLN A 428 25.29 17.64 -6.55
CA GLN A 428 25.75 18.63 -5.58
C GLN A 428 25.35 18.15 -4.18
N ASN A 429 26.36 18.05 -3.30
CA ASN A 429 26.32 17.68 -1.88
C ASN A 429 26.38 16.19 -1.52
N ALA A 430 27.58 15.60 -1.62
CA ALA A 430 28.02 14.51 -0.74
C ALA A 430 29.52 14.66 -0.49
N GLN A 431 29.90 15.54 0.44
CA GLN A 431 31.22 15.50 1.06
C GLN A 431 31.03 14.82 2.43
N ASP A 432 31.88 13.84 2.72
CA ASP A 432 31.93 12.96 3.90
C ASP A 432 30.90 11.80 3.95
N THR A 433 31.25 10.67 3.31
CA THR A 433 30.55 9.38 3.50
C THR A 433 31.42 8.46 4.36
N ARG A 434 30.89 7.98 5.50
CA ARG A 434 31.54 6.99 6.38
C ARG A 434 31.05 5.58 6.03
N PHE A 435 31.94 4.60 6.09
CA PHE A 435 31.63 3.18 5.83
C PHE A 435 32.14 2.30 6.96
N GLU A 436 31.32 1.35 7.40
CA GLU A 436 31.69 0.29 8.35
C GLU A 436 31.79 -1.04 7.59
N ILE A 437 32.91 -1.76 7.75
CA ILE A 437 33.15 -3.05 7.07
C ILE A 437 33.47 -4.12 8.12
N LEU A 438 32.83 -5.29 8.00
CA LEU A 438 32.97 -6.44 8.91
C LEU A 438 33.70 -7.60 8.21
N LEU A 439 34.78 -8.11 8.80
CA LEU A 439 35.56 -9.25 8.26
C LEU A 439 35.44 -10.49 9.19
N PRO A 440 34.83 -11.60 8.75
CA PRO A 440 34.63 -12.80 9.58
C PRO A 440 35.79 -13.82 9.54
N LEU A 441 36.00 -14.56 10.65
CA LEU A 441 36.91 -15.72 10.75
C LEU A 441 36.26 -17.05 10.30
N PRO A 442 36.99 -18.00 9.66
CA PRO A 442 36.42 -19.31 9.29
C PRO A 442 36.27 -20.29 10.48
N LEU A 443 35.11 -20.95 10.58
CA LEU A 443 34.77 -21.95 11.62
C LEU A 443 35.32 -23.36 11.32
N ARG A 444 35.90 -24.03 12.33
CA ARG A 444 36.33 -25.45 12.30
C ARG A 444 35.13 -26.43 12.36
N ARG A 445 35.02 -27.39 11.42
CA ARG A 445 34.10 -28.56 11.56
C ARG A 445 34.71 -29.69 12.41
N ARG A 446 33.99 -30.17 13.44
CA ARG A 446 34.24 -31.44 14.16
C ARG A 446 33.43 -32.58 13.51
N ARG A 447 34.04 -33.76 13.30
CA ARG A 447 33.36 -35.00 12.83
C ARG A 447 32.60 -35.70 13.96
N PRO A 448 31.43 -36.33 13.72
CA PRO A 448 30.88 -37.36 14.60
C PRO A 448 31.39 -38.76 14.20
N LEU A 449 31.61 -39.60 15.21
CA LEU A 449 32.00 -41.01 15.13
C LEU A 449 30.76 -41.93 15.10
N GLY A 450 30.72 -42.85 14.12
CA GLY A 450 30.23 -44.24 14.17
C GLY A 450 28.82 -44.59 14.66
N GLN A 451 28.04 -45.25 13.79
CA GLN A 451 27.46 -46.59 14.08
C GLN A 451 26.89 -47.24 12.80
N GLU A 452 27.15 -48.55 12.66
CA GLU A 452 26.75 -49.43 11.54
C GLU A 452 25.26 -49.79 11.57
N SER A 453 24.66 -50.06 10.40
CA SER A 453 23.84 -51.27 10.19
C SER A 453 23.41 -51.48 8.72
N HIS A 454 23.72 -52.68 8.24
CA HIS A 454 23.02 -53.54 7.28
C HIS A 454 22.63 -53.05 5.87
N ILE A 455 23.31 -53.68 4.91
CA ILE A 455 22.89 -53.93 3.52
C ILE A 455 21.80 -55.01 3.54
N ASP A 456 20.73 -54.81 2.78
CA ASP A 456 20.01 -55.91 2.14
C ASP A 456 19.63 -55.52 0.70
N GLU A 457 19.89 -56.45 -0.21
CA GLU A 457 19.70 -56.35 -1.66
C GLU A 457 18.26 -56.69 -2.02
N THR A 458 17.66 -56.01 -3.00
CA THR A 458 16.84 -56.66 -4.04
C THR A 458 16.37 -55.67 -5.10
N GLY A 459 16.50 -56.08 -6.37
CA GLY A 459 15.44 -55.84 -7.35
C GLY A 459 15.68 -54.78 -8.42
N ALA A 460 16.33 -55.20 -9.49
CA ALA A 460 16.44 -54.50 -10.77
C ALA A 460 15.09 -54.03 -11.35
N GLY A 461 15.09 -52.86 -12.00
CA GLY A 461 14.00 -52.44 -12.89
C GLY A 461 14.14 -51.04 -13.47
N ILE A 462 14.44 -50.98 -14.78
CA ILE A 462 14.23 -49.86 -15.72
C ILE A 462 15.42 -48.90 -15.92
N ARG A 463 16.30 -49.29 -16.85
CA ARG A 463 17.02 -48.37 -17.78
C ARG A 463 16.26 -48.28 -19.10
N ARG A 464 15.90 -47.06 -19.52
CA ARG A 464 15.68 -46.56 -20.91
C ARG A 464 15.16 -45.12 -20.77
N GLY A 465 15.71 -44.05 -21.32
CA GLY A 465 16.88 -43.83 -22.16
C GLY A 465 17.12 -42.31 -22.14
N LEU A 466 18.36 -41.91 -21.84
CA LEU A 466 18.83 -40.53 -21.87
C LEU A 466 19.74 -40.43 -23.08
N LEU A 467 19.21 -39.88 -24.18
CA LEU A 467 19.97 -39.34 -25.30
C LEU A 467 18.99 -38.53 -26.18
N GLU A 468 19.48 -37.39 -26.67
CA GLU A 468 18.83 -36.38 -27.53
C GLU A 468 17.95 -35.32 -26.83
N ARG A 469 18.57 -34.24 -26.32
CA ARG A 469 18.63 -32.91 -26.98
C ARG A 469 19.17 -31.81 -26.02
N GLY A 470 20.28 -31.21 -26.44
CA GLY A 470 20.82 -29.86 -26.14
C GLY A 470 20.46 -29.16 -24.83
N LEU A 471 21.44 -29.08 -23.92
CA LEU A 471 21.54 -28.01 -22.93
C LEU A 471 22.82 -27.21 -23.24
N ASP A 472 22.64 -26.04 -23.85
CA ASP A 472 23.56 -24.91 -23.76
C ASP A 472 22.96 -23.94 -22.72
N GLU A 473 23.84 -23.24 -22.00
CA GLU A 473 23.61 -22.28 -20.90
C GLU A 473 23.46 -22.90 -19.49
N ALA A 474 24.60 -22.98 -18.79
CA ALA A 474 24.69 -23.25 -17.36
C ALA A 474 24.63 -21.93 -16.57
N ASP A 475 23.43 -21.60 -16.06
CA ASP A 475 23.28 -20.63 -14.97
C ASP A 475 23.65 -21.32 -13.65
N GLY A 476 24.72 -20.84 -13.01
CA GLY A 476 25.13 -21.28 -11.67
C GLY A 476 24.19 -20.73 -10.59
N LEU A 477 23.54 -21.65 -9.85
CA LEU A 477 22.77 -21.34 -8.64
C LEU A 477 23.72 -21.03 -7.47
N VAL A 478 23.49 -19.91 -6.78
CA VAL A 478 24.03 -19.62 -5.45
C VAL A 478 22.92 -19.89 -4.42
N ASP A 479 23.19 -20.78 -3.48
CA ASP A 479 22.27 -21.18 -2.40
C ASP A 479 22.57 -20.34 -1.15
N ILE A 480 21.59 -19.61 -0.61
CA ILE A 480 21.73 -18.75 0.57
C ILE A 480 20.81 -19.28 1.67
N GLY A 481 21.40 -19.84 2.73
CA GLY A 481 20.69 -20.20 3.96
C GLY A 481 20.93 -19.17 5.05
N LEU A 482 19.86 -18.58 5.60
CA LEU A 482 19.91 -17.73 6.79
C LEU A 482 19.43 -18.52 8.01
N GLY A 483 20.25 -18.55 9.06
CA GLY A 483 19.86 -19.00 10.40
C GLY A 483 19.64 -17.80 11.31
N ASP A 484 18.57 -17.84 12.10
CA ASP A 484 18.16 -16.78 13.02
C ASP A 484 19.20 -16.51 14.12
N PHE A 485 19.73 -15.28 14.19
CA PHE A 485 20.05 -14.60 15.46
C PHE A 485 20.00 -13.08 15.26
N GLY A 486 19.16 -12.44 16.09
CA GLY A 486 19.01 -11.02 16.45
C GLY A 486 19.73 -9.90 15.66
N ARG A 487 18.91 -8.93 15.20
CA ARG A 487 19.19 -7.49 15.03
C ARG A 487 20.61 -7.12 14.55
N GLU A 488 20.89 -7.31 13.27
CA GLU A 488 21.86 -6.54 12.46
C GLU A 488 21.85 -7.08 11.02
N ALA A 489 21.91 -6.20 10.01
CA ALA A 489 22.07 -6.62 8.61
C ALA A 489 23.56 -6.68 8.28
N HIS A 490 24.09 -7.90 8.12
CA HIS A 490 25.50 -8.12 7.82
C HIS A 490 25.73 -8.27 6.30
N PHE A 491 26.69 -7.54 5.75
CA PHE A 491 27.27 -7.84 4.44
C PHE A 491 28.52 -8.68 4.64
N GLY A 492 28.49 -9.93 4.18
CA GLY A 492 29.64 -10.83 4.19
C GLY A 492 29.82 -11.48 2.83
N VAL A 493 30.98 -11.27 2.20
CA VAL A 493 31.39 -12.01 0.99
C VAL A 493 32.15 -13.24 1.46
N GLY A 494 31.55 -14.42 1.33
CA GLY A 494 32.20 -15.70 1.64
C GLY A 494 32.68 -16.39 0.37
N PHE A 495 33.99 -16.62 0.24
CA PHE A 495 34.54 -17.48 -0.81
C PHE A 495 34.49 -18.94 -0.35
N GLY A 496 33.72 -19.77 -1.04
CA GLY A 496 33.74 -21.22 -0.90
C GLY A 496 34.69 -21.85 -1.93
N GLU A 497 35.58 -22.74 -1.49
CA GLU A 497 36.44 -23.53 -2.37
C GLU A 497 35.59 -24.35 -3.36
N ALA A 498 35.71 -24.04 -4.64
CA ALA A 498 35.37 -24.96 -5.72
C ALA A 498 36.67 -25.27 -6.47
N ASP A 499 37.18 -26.49 -6.28
CA ASP A 499 38.19 -27.10 -7.13
C ASP A 499 37.71 -27.03 -8.59
N HIS A 500 38.24 -26.10 -9.38
CA HIS A 500 38.60 -26.27 -10.79
C HIS A 500 39.22 -24.97 -11.34
N ALA A 501 40.40 -25.09 -11.94
CA ALA A 501 41.20 -24.01 -12.48
C ALA A 501 40.43 -23.16 -13.53
N PHE A 502 40.22 -21.88 -13.24
CA PHE A 502 39.80 -20.89 -14.22
C PHE A 502 41.01 -20.20 -14.83
N GLN A 503 41.30 -20.49 -16.10
CA GLN A 503 42.13 -19.62 -16.95
C GLN A 503 41.23 -18.54 -17.56
N LEU A 504 41.45 -17.27 -17.20
CA LEU A 504 40.83 -16.14 -17.88
C LEU A 504 41.52 -15.87 -19.23
N PRO A 505 40.78 -15.67 -20.34
CA PRO A 505 41.36 -15.26 -21.61
C PRO A 505 41.82 -13.80 -21.54
N ARG A 506 43.06 -13.55 -21.96
CA ARG A 506 43.62 -12.21 -22.13
C ARG A 506 42.95 -11.48 -23.30
N ARG A 507 42.23 -10.38 -23.04
CA ARG A 507 42.31 -9.05 -23.72
C ARG A 507 41.06 -8.19 -23.53
N GLY A 508 41.28 -6.90 -23.21
CA GLY A 508 40.43 -5.76 -23.61
C GLY A 508 39.64 -5.08 -22.48
N CYS A 509 40.10 -3.91 -22.05
CA CYS A 509 39.55 -3.05 -21.00
C CYS A 509 38.16 -2.45 -21.34
N ASP A 510 37.34 -2.24 -20.30
CA ASP A 510 36.65 -0.97 -19.93
C ASP A 510 35.31 -1.26 -19.22
N ALA A 511 35.36 -1.44 -17.90
CA ALA A 511 34.22 -1.28 -17.00
C ALA A 511 34.74 -0.99 -15.57
N ALA A 512 34.18 0.04 -14.94
CA ALA A 512 34.54 0.53 -13.61
C ALA A 512 34.47 -0.58 -12.56
N LEU A 513 35.56 -0.80 -11.83
CA LEU A 513 35.61 -1.67 -10.65
C LEU A 513 35.14 -0.86 -9.43
N GLY A 514 34.16 -1.38 -8.70
CA GLY A 514 33.69 -0.76 -7.46
C GLY A 514 34.69 -0.99 -6.33
N GLY A 515 34.67 -0.15 -5.29
CA GLY A 515 35.67 -0.19 -4.19
C GLY A 515 35.84 -1.53 -3.45
N ALA A 516 34.85 -2.44 -3.53
CA ALA A 516 34.97 -3.80 -3.01
C ALA A 516 35.90 -4.70 -3.85
N ASP A 517 35.95 -4.47 -5.17
CA ASP A 517 36.79 -5.24 -6.10
C ASP A 517 38.28 -4.88 -5.96
N VAL A 518 38.58 -3.62 -5.59
CA VAL A 518 39.95 -3.13 -5.35
C VAL A 518 40.57 -3.78 -4.11
N LEU A 519 39.79 -3.94 -3.04
CA LEU A 519 40.23 -4.63 -1.82
C LEU A 519 40.43 -6.14 -2.05
N ALA A 520 39.59 -6.74 -2.89
CA ALA A 520 39.75 -8.13 -3.30
C ALA A 520 41.01 -8.34 -4.14
N GLU A 521 41.34 -7.43 -5.08
CA GLU A 521 42.56 -7.55 -5.90
C GLU A 521 43.85 -7.35 -5.08
N LEU A 522 43.84 -6.46 -4.07
CA LEU A 522 44.95 -6.27 -3.14
C LEU A 522 45.17 -7.49 -2.24
N ALA A 523 44.10 -8.06 -1.68
CA ALA A 523 44.19 -9.27 -0.86
C ALA A 523 44.68 -10.49 -1.67
N HIS A 524 44.29 -10.59 -2.95
CA HIS A 524 44.66 -11.74 -3.79
C HIS A 524 46.09 -11.68 -4.33
N ARG A 525 46.68 -10.48 -4.49
CA ARG A 525 48.06 -10.31 -4.97
C ARG A 525 49.13 -10.67 -3.93
N ASP A 526 48.89 -10.39 -2.64
CA ASP A 526 49.89 -10.65 -1.59
C ASP A 526 49.74 -11.99 -0.87
N VAL A 527 48.54 -12.60 -0.85
CA VAL A 527 48.35 -13.97 -0.33
C VAL A 527 49.16 -14.99 -1.13
N GLY A 528 49.38 -14.74 -2.43
CA GLY A 528 50.22 -15.57 -3.30
C GLY A 528 51.72 -15.60 -2.93
N ALA A 529 52.20 -14.69 -2.08
CA ALA A 529 53.61 -14.63 -1.68
C ALA A 529 53.93 -15.40 -0.38
N HIS A 530 52.92 -15.94 0.32
CA HIS A 530 53.08 -16.53 1.66
C HIS A 530 53.13 -18.06 1.73
N GLU A 531 53.00 -18.77 0.61
CA GLU A 531 53.19 -20.22 0.54
C GLU A 531 54.67 -20.61 0.70
N GLY A 532 55.20 -20.56 1.92
CA GLY A 532 56.56 -21.05 2.19
C GLY A 532 57.14 -20.90 3.58
N ARG A 533 56.47 -20.24 4.53
CA ARG A 533 56.99 -20.06 5.90
C ARG A 533 55.95 -20.48 6.92
N GLY A 534 56.23 -21.54 7.68
CA GLY A 534 55.32 -22.18 8.63
C GLY A 534 55.05 -21.37 9.91
N GLY A 535 54.51 -20.16 9.79
CA GLY A 535 53.88 -19.39 10.87
C GLY A 535 52.37 -19.66 10.92
N GLY A 536 51.75 -19.52 12.10
CA GLY A 536 50.31 -19.72 12.26
C GLY A 536 49.52 -18.52 11.73
N TRP A 537 48.24 -18.71 11.38
CA TRP A 537 47.32 -17.68 10.83
C TRP A 537 47.20 -16.38 11.63
N ARG A 538 47.69 -16.34 12.88
CA ARG A 538 47.77 -15.14 13.70
C ARG A 538 48.90 -14.19 13.27
N ASP A 539 50.01 -14.74 12.76
CA ASP A 539 51.14 -13.96 12.26
C ASP A 539 50.82 -13.33 10.89
N LEU A 540 50.03 -14.04 10.06
CA LEU A 540 49.53 -13.55 8.78
C LEU A 540 48.66 -12.28 8.93
N TRP A 541 47.87 -12.19 10.01
CA TRP A 541 47.01 -11.02 10.25
C TRP A 541 47.75 -9.84 10.89
N VAL A 542 48.82 -10.08 11.66
CA VAL A 542 49.72 -9.01 12.11
C VAL A 542 50.45 -8.40 10.92
N ASP A 543 50.84 -9.21 9.94
CA ASP A 543 51.46 -8.73 8.69
C ASP A 543 50.44 -7.99 7.81
N VAL A 544 49.21 -8.48 7.65
CA VAL A 544 48.12 -7.78 6.93
C VAL A 544 47.74 -6.45 7.61
N LEU A 545 47.69 -6.42 8.95
CA LEU A 545 47.42 -5.17 9.69
C LEU A 545 48.62 -4.21 9.67
N SER A 546 49.85 -4.71 9.57
CA SER A 546 51.04 -3.88 9.31
C SER A 546 51.01 -3.27 7.91
N CYS A 547 50.52 -4.02 6.91
CA CYS A 547 50.29 -3.50 5.57
C CYS A 547 49.14 -2.48 5.54
N VAL A 548 48.06 -2.66 6.31
CA VAL A 548 46.95 -1.69 6.42
C VAL A 548 47.38 -0.39 7.10
N GLY A 549 48.30 -0.46 8.08
CA GLY A 549 48.94 0.71 8.68
C GLY A 549 49.81 1.51 7.71
N ASP A 550 50.35 0.88 6.67
CA ASP A 550 51.18 1.51 5.62
C ASP A 550 50.37 1.99 4.39
N VAL A 551 49.04 1.80 4.33
CA VAL A 551 48.19 2.30 3.22
C VAL A 551 47.85 3.79 3.34
N GLY A 552 48.20 4.43 4.45
CA GLY A 552 48.02 5.86 4.66
C GLY A 552 48.78 6.67 3.62
N GLY A 553 48.08 7.13 2.57
CA GLY A 553 48.63 7.99 1.53
C GLY A 553 48.51 7.49 0.08
N HIS A 554 47.91 6.34 -0.17
CA HIS A 554 47.69 5.87 -1.55
C HIS A 554 46.47 6.53 -2.22
N GLU A 555 46.64 6.89 -3.51
CA GLU A 555 45.69 7.65 -4.33
C GLU A 555 45.23 6.79 -5.52
N PHE A 556 43.91 6.61 -5.67
CA PHE A 556 43.31 5.86 -6.77
C PHE A 556 42.10 6.63 -7.33
N ASP A 557 42.13 7.00 -8.60
CA ASP A 557 41.04 7.70 -9.32
C ASP A 557 40.36 8.83 -8.53
N GLY A 558 41.17 9.74 -7.94
CA GLY A 558 40.70 10.92 -7.19
C GLY A 558 40.24 10.63 -5.76
N LEU A 559 40.28 9.37 -5.32
CA LEU A 559 39.92 8.92 -3.98
C LEU A 559 41.19 8.74 -3.12
N ARG A 560 41.24 9.43 -2.00
CA ARG A 560 42.34 9.33 -1.02
C ARG A 560 41.85 8.67 0.26
N ILE A 561 42.48 7.56 0.62
CA ILE A 561 42.24 6.88 1.90
C ILE A 561 43.10 7.56 2.96
N GLY A 562 42.44 8.10 3.98
CA GLY A 562 43.03 8.77 5.13
C GLY A 562 43.39 7.79 6.24
N GLU A 563 43.12 8.17 7.48
CA GLU A 563 43.48 7.39 8.66
C GLU A 563 42.57 6.16 8.81
N VAL A 564 43.18 5.03 9.20
CA VAL A 564 42.49 3.76 9.48
C VAL A 564 42.67 3.44 10.95
N SER A 565 41.57 3.24 11.68
CA SER A 565 41.64 2.96 13.13
C SER A 565 40.74 1.80 13.53
N ILE A 566 41.18 1.00 14.51
CA ILE A 566 40.39 -0.11 15.07
C ILE A 566 39.49 0.45 16.16
N ILE A 567 38.18 0.31 15.99
CA ILE A 567 37.18 0.85 16.93
C ILE A 567 36.48 -0.24 17.75
N GLY A 568 36.75 -1.53 17.49
CA GLY A 568 36.23 -2.63 18.30
C GLY A 568 36.86 -4.00 17.99
N ASP A 569 36.88 -4.87 19.01
CA ASP A 569 37.24 -6.30 18.92
C ASP A 569 36.17 -7.10 19.69
N TRP A 570 35.50 -8.03 19.00
CA TRP A 570 34.47 -8.89 19.61
C TRP A 570 34.87 -10.36 19.68
N GLY A 571 36.17 -10.68 19.64
CA GLY A 571 36.68 -12.04 19.79
C GLY A 571 36.44 -12.95 18.58
N GLY A 572 35.92 -12.40 17.48
CA GLY A 572 35.66 -13.07 16.21
C GLY A 572 36.01 -12.27 14.94
N GLY A 573 36.51 -11.04 15.10
CA GLY A 573 36.82 -10.07 14.04
C GLY A 573 37.10 -8.68 14.63
N PHE A 574 37.57 -7.75 13.80
CA PHE A 574 37.80 -6.34 14.17
C PHE A 574 36.81 -5.42 13.46
N LEU A 575 36.42 -4.33 14.13
CA LEU A 575 35.70 -3.22 13.54
C LEU A 575 36.70 -2.10 13.18
N LEU A 576 36.69 -1.66 11.94
CA LEU A 576 37.58 -0.61 11.43
C LEU A 576 36.77 0.65 11.08
N ASP A 577 37.33 1.81 11.43
CA ASP A 577 36.89 3.13 10.97
C ASP A 577 37.86 3.61 9.88
N LEU A 578 37.31 4.02 8.74
CA LEU A 578 38.03 4.41 7.53
C LEU A 578 37.60 5.82 7.10
N GLN A 579 38.54 6.76 7.10
CA GLN A 579 38.28 8.10 6.59
C GLN A 579 38.66 8.19 5.10
N MET A 580 37.74 8.64 4.23
CA MET A 580 38.01 8.79 2.78
C MET A 580 37.70 10.22 2.33
N THR A 581 38.55 10.79 1.46
CA THR A 581 38.37 12.14 0.89
C THR A 581 38.50 12.10 -0.63
N TYR A 582 37.65 12.85 -1.33
CA TYR A 582 37.68 12.98 -2.80
C TYR A 582 38.34 14.32 -3.17
N GLN A 583 39.34 14.32 -4.06
CA GLN A 583 39.93 15.56 -4.59
C GLN A 583 39.33 15.90 -5.96
N ASP A 584 38.68 17.05 -6.04
CA ASP A 584 38.18 17.63 -7.29
C ASP A 584 39.34 18.05 -8.20
N PHE A 585 39.47 17.43 -9.36
CA PHE A 585 40.33 17.90 -10.45
C PHE A 585 39.59 18.94 -11.29
N PHE A 586 39.76 20.23 -10.97
CA PHE A 586 39.52 21.32 -11.91
C PHE A 586 40.83 22.06 -12.15
N SER A 587 41.32 22.01 -13.39
CA SER A 587 42.29 22.97 -13.95
C SER A 587 41.57 24.20 -14.48
#